data_AF-A0A2P8B0W4-F1
#
_entry.id   AF-A0A2P8B0W4-F1
#
_cell.length_a   1.000
_cell.length_b   1.000
_cell.length_c   1.000
_cell.angle_alpha   90.00
_cell.angle_beta   90.00
_cell.angle_gamma   90.00
#
_symmetry.space_group_name_H-M   'P 1'
#
loop_
_entity.id
_entity.type
_entity.pdbx_description
1 polymer ?
#
loop_
_entity_poly.entity_id
_entity_poly.type
_entity_poly.pdbx_seq_one_letter_code
_entity_poly.pdbx_strand_id
1 'polypeptide(L)'
;MSIHETADAAAAVRWWAELVEVPPERFQRTSLKRHRPLTTRKNIGADYRGCLTIHVVGASRVYWRIEGIMKGMTDEDPPHDR
;
A
#
# COMPACT_ATOMS: atom_id res chain seq x y z
N MET A 1 6.30 4.18 -2.98
CA MET A 1 5.70 4.79 -1.76
C MET A 1 4.66 5.81 -2.19
N SER A 2 3.58 5.98 -1.41
CA SER A 2 2.61 7.05 -1.62
C SER A 2 2.40 7.90 -0.38
N ILE A 3 2.45 9.22 -0.53
CA ILE A 3 2.35 10.19 0.57
C ILE A 3 1.55 11.42 0.12
N HIS A 4 1.03 12.20 1.07
CA HIS A 4 0.31 13.44 0.77
C HIS A 4 1.23 14.49 0.15
N GLU A 5 0.71 15.32 -0.75
CA GLU A 5 1.51 16.32 -1.48
C GLU A 5 2.21 17.37 -0.61
N THR A 6 1.68 17.62 0.59
CA THR A 6 2.24 18.57 1.56
C THR A 6 3.31 17.95 2.47
N ALA A 7 3.60 16.65 2.33
CA ALA A 7 4.55 15.95 3.18
C ALA A 7 5.96 15.96 2.57
N ASP A 8 6.98 15.85 3.42
CA ASP A 8 8.36 15.67 2.97
C ASP A 8 8.58 14.23 2.48
N ALA A 9 8.47 14.06 1.16
CA ALA A 9 8.68 12.78 0.51
C ALA A 9 10.14 12.28 0.64
N ALA A 10 11.13 13.16 0.68
CA ALA A 10 12.53 12.79 0.76
C ALA A 10 12.87 12.26 2.16
N ALA A 11 12.39 12.92 3.21
CA ALA A 11 12.51 12.43 4.59
C ALA A 11 11.80 11.08 4.77
N ALA A 12 10.62 10.91 4.20
CA ALA A 12 9.91 9.63 4.25
C ALA A 12 10.68 8.51 3.56
N VAL A 13 11.29 8.75 2.39
CA VAL A 13 12.14 7.74 1.72
C VAL A 13 13.33 7.37 2.58
N ARG A 14 14.05 8.34 3.16
CA ARG A 14 15.20 8.06 4.04
C ARG A 14 14.80 7.20 5.24
N TRP A 15 13.67 7.54 5.87
CA TRP A 15 13.15 6.80 7.01
C TRP A 15 12.80 5.35 6.65
N TRP A 16 12.11 5.13 5.52
CA TRP A 16 11.80 3.78 5.07
C TRP A 16 13.06 3.01 4.65
N ALA A 17 14.01 3.66 3.99
CA ALA A 17 15.28 3.05 3.57
C ALA A 17 16.06 2.51 4.77
N GLU A 18 16.12 3.30 5.85
CA GLU A 18 16.71 2.87 7.13
C GLU A 18 15.91 1.72 7.75
N LEU A 19 14.58 1.85 7.85
CA LEU A 19 13.75 0.85 8.52
C LEU A 19 13.76 -0.53 7.82
N VAL A 20 13.79 -0.56 6.49
CA VAL A 20 13.75 -1.81 5.70
C VAL A 20 15.13 -2.25 5.21
N GLU A 21 16.19 -1.55 5.61
CA GLU A 21 17.59 -1.84 5.26
C GLU A 21 17.83 -1.92 3.75
N VAL A 22 17.21 -1.02 2.99
CA VAL A 22 17.34 -0.95 1.53
C VAL A 22 17.83 0.43 1.12
N PRO A 23 18.86 0.55 0.24
CA PRO A 23 19.34 1.85 -0.20
C PRO A 23 18.24 2.70 -0.84
N PRO A 24 18.19 4.03 -0.61
CA PRO A 24 17.14 4.89 -1.12
C PRO A 24 17.07 4.91 -2.66
N GLU A 25 18.16 4.59 -3.35
CA GLU A 25 18.24 4.49 -4.82
C GLU A 25 17.42 3.32 -5.38
N ARG A 26 17.07 2.34 -4.54
CA ARG A 26 16.20 1.21 -4.91
C ARG A 26 14.73 1.55 -4.85
N PHE A 27 14.36 2.68 -4.24
CA PHE A 27 12.98 3.13 -4.18
C PHE A 27 12.56 3.69 -5.54
N GLN A 28 11.38 3.28 -5.99
CA GLN A 28 10.73 3.94 -7.12
C GLN A 28 10.27 5.35 -6.73
N ARG A 29 10.03 6.19 -7.75
CA ARG A 29 9.50 7.55 -7.57
C ARG A 29 8.26 7.53 -6.67
N THR A 30 8.25 8.41 -5.67
CA THR A 30 7.13 8.56 -4.75
C THR A 30 5.90 9.13 -5.45
N SER A 31 4.75 8.48 -5.26
CA SER A 31 3.46 8.93 -5.76
C SER A 31 2.80 9.92 -4.79
N LEU A 32 2.65 11.17 -5.21
CA LEU A 32 2.02 12.21 -4.41
C LEU A 32 0.49 12.14 -4.52
N LYS A 33 -0.18 11.93 -3.39
CA LYS A 33 -1.64 12.01 -3.27
C LYS A 33 -2.04 13.47 -3.12
N ARG A 34 -2.76 13.99 -4.11
CA ARG A 34 -3.38 15.31 -4.07
C ARG A 34 -4.48 15.36 -3.03
N HIS A 35 -4.57 16.49 -2.36
CA HIS A 35 -5.61 16.75 -1.39
C HIS A 35 -6.99 16.75 -2.06
N ARG A 36 -7.96 16.03 -1.46
CA ARG A 36 -9.37 16.06 -1.84
C ARG A 36 -10.18 16.56 -0.65
N PRO A 37 -10.64 17.83 -0.66
CA PRO A 37 -11.32 18.45 0.49
C PRO A 37 -12.58 17.71 0.96
N LEU A 38 -13.27 17.02 0.04
CA LEU A 38 -14.48 16.25 0.34
C LEU A 38 -14.22 14.91 1.07
N THR A 39 -12.96 14.57 1.35
CA THR A 39 -12.59 13.30 1.97
C THR A 39 -11.98 13.51 3.35
N THR A 40 -12.45 12.76 4.34
CA THR A 40 -11.84 12.77 5.68
C THR A 40 -10.48 12.05 5.62
N ARG A 41 -9.39 12.82 5.80
CA ARG A 41 -8.03 12.28 5.82
C ARG A 41 -7.77 11.59 7.16
N LYS A 42 -7.55 10.26 7.13
CA LYS A 42 -7.23 9.46 8.35
C LYS A 42 -5.73 9.39 8.67
N ASN A 43 -4.87 9.52 7.66
CA ASN A 43 -3.42 9.40 7.82
C ASN A 43 -2.76 10.77 8.01
N ILE A 44 -3.06 11.43 9.13
CA ILE A 44 -2.64 12.82 9.45
C ILE A 44 -1.60 12.93 10.57
N GLY A 45 -1.27 11.84 11.27
CA GLY A 45 -0.32 11.88 12.39
C GLY A 45 1.05 12.42 11.99
N ALA A 46 1.71 13.14 12.91
CA ALA A 46 3.02 13.75 12.68
C ALA A 46 4.10 12.71 12.30
N ASP A 47 3.94 11.48 12.78
CA ASP A 47 4.84 10.35 12.50
C ASP A 47 4.42 9.53 11.28
N TYR A 48 3.38 9.95 10.56
CA TYR A 48 2.98 9.26 9.34
C TYR A 48 3.99 9.51 8.22
N ARG A 49 4.75 8.46 7.85
CA ARG A 49 5.78 8.49 6.80
C ARG A 49 5.29 8.00 5.43
N GLY A 50 3.98 8.14 5.16
CA GLY A 50 3.39 7.61 3.93
C GLY A 50 3.15 6.10 3.97
N CYS A 51 2.62 5.57 2.88
CA CYS A 51 2.39 4.14 2.68
C CYS A 51 3.50 3.58 1.78
N LEU A 52 4.30 2.65 2.32
CA LEU A 52 5.25 1.87 1.54
C LEU A 52 4.47 0.85 0.68
N THR A 53 4.87 0.70 -0.57
CA THR A 53 4.27 -0.25 -1.51
C THR A 53 5.38 -1.18 -1.99
N ILE A 54 5.13 -2.48 -1.87
CA ILE A 54 6.10 -3.52 -2.23
C ILE A 54 5.52 -4.28 -3.42
N HIS A 55 6.29 -4.39 -4.49
CA HIS A 55 5.93 -5.18 -5.67
C HIS A 55 6.67 -6.53 -5.60
N VAL A 56 5.90 -7.62 -5.56
CA VAL A 56 6.44 -8.99 -5.52
C VAL A 56 6.10 -9.69 -6.83
N VAL A 57 7.12 -10.18 -7.53
CA VAL A 57 6.93 -10.97 -8.75
C VAL A 57 6.24 -12.29 -8.39
N GLY A 58 5.23 -12.69 -9.16
CA GLY A 58 4.50 -13.94 -8.90
C GLY A 58 3.55 -13.89 -7.70
N ALA A 59 3.17 -12.70 -7.22
CA ALA A 59 2.26 -12.54 -6.08
C ALA A 59 0.83 -13.07 -6.34
N SER A 60 0.47 -13.41 -7.58
CA SER A 60 -0.85 -13.94 -7.94
C SER A 60 -1.28 -15.13 -7.09
N ARG A 61 -0.35 -16.05 -6.80
CA ARG A 61 -0.64 -17.22 -5.95
C ARG A 61 -0.96 -16.85 -4.50
N VAL A 62 -0.32 -15.80 -3.96
CA VAL A 62 -0.60 -15.30 -2.62
C VAL A 62 -1.98 -14.64 -2.59
N TYR A 63 -2.28 -13.82 -3.59
CA TYR A 63 -3.60 -13.21 -3.74
C TYR A 63 -4.69 -14.27 -3.88
N TRP A 64 -4.54 -15.27 -4.76
CA TRP A 64 -5.52 -16.35 -4.91
C TRP A 64 -5.74 -17.16 -3.63
N ARG A 65 -4.69 -17.38 -2.84
CA ARG A 65 -4.83 -18.06 -1.55
C ARG A 65 -5.64 -17.22 -0.56
N ILE A 66 -5.37 -15.92 -0.48
CA ILE A 66 -6.13 -14.99 0.38
C ILE A 66 -7.60 -14.94 -0.07
N GLU A 67 -7.84 -14.75 -1.36
CA GLU A 67 -9.18 -14.73 -1.98
C GLU A 67 -9.93 -16.05 -1.72
N GLY A 68 -9.28 -17.20 -1.90
CA GLY A 68 -9.89 -18.51 -1.66
C GLY A 68 -10.28 -18.72 -0.19
N ILE A 69 -9.43 -18.27 0.76
CA ILE A 69 -9.76 -18.30 2.19
C ILE A 69 -10.95 -17.40 2.49
N MET A 70 -10.96 -16.17 1.95
CA MET A 70 -12.08 -15.23 2.16
C MET A 70 -13.38 -15.81 1.65
N LYS A 71 -13.42 -16.32 0.41
CA LYS A 71 -14.61 -16.96 -0.16
C LYS A 71 -15.09 -18.15 0.67
N GLY A 72 -14.16 -18.97 1.17
CA GLY A 72 -14.49 -20.07 2.09
C GLY A 72 -14.98 -19.62 3.47
N MET A 73 -14.70 -18.37 3.89
CA MET A 73 -15.22 -17.78 5.13
C MET A 73 -16.58 -17.10 4.95
N THR A 74 -16.91 -16.61 3.76
CA THR A 74 -18.17 -15.90 3.48
C THR A 74 -19.32 -16.79 3.02
N ASP A 75 -19.14 -18.12 2.88
CA ASP A 75 -20.13 -19.04 2.29
C ASP A 75 -20.63 -18.56 0.91
N GLU A 76 -19.79 -17.81 0.19
CA GLU A 76 -20.05 -17.43 -1.20
C GLU A 76 -19.82 -18.64 -2.08
N ASP A 77 -20.85 -19.50 -2.16
CA ASP A 77 -20.92 -20.49 -3.23
C ASP A 77 -20.92 -19.73 -4.58
N PRO A 78 -20.08 -20.14 -5.55
CA PRO A 78 -20.19 -19.60 -6.89
C PRO A 78 -21.61 -19.86 -7.41
N PRO A 79 -22.18 -18.96 -8.24
CA PRO A 79 -23.46 -19.23 -8.87
C PRO A 79 -23.38 -20.59 -9.58
N HIS A 80 -24.26 -21.50 -9.18
CA HIS A 80 -24.49 -22.72 -9.95
C HIS A 80 -25.16 -22.31 -11.27
N ASP A 81 -24.36 -22.03 -12.29
CA ASP A 81 -24.85 -21.98 -13.66
C ASP A 81 -25.32 -23.39 -14.03
N ARG A 82 -26.60 -23.48 -14.41
CA ARG A 82 -27.25 -24.68 -14.98
C ARG A 82 -26.73 -24.95 -16.37
#